data_AF-A0A919TF25-F1
#
_entry.id   AF-A0A919TF25-F1
#
_cell.length_a   1.000
_cell.length_b   1.000
_cell.length_c   1.000
_cell.angle_alpha   90.00
_cell.angle_beta   90.00
_cell.angle_gamma   90.00
#
_symmetry.space_group_name_H-M   'P 1'
#
loop_
_entity.id
_entity.type
_entity.pdbx_description
1 polymer ?
#
loop_
_entity_poly.entity_id
_entity_poly.type
_entity_poly.pdbx_seq_one_letter_code
_entity_poly.pdbx_strand_id
1 'polypeptide(L)' 'MAEALPQPGDVLYVGGAASVQFQGERSLTFRVIRVDPRITYDGWLWIDGYVLGPAGDATERRVIFVRREGLQKRP' A
#
# COMPACT_ATOMS: atom_id res chain seq x y z
N MET A 1 -14.57 -13.52 -4.03
CA MET A 1 -14.58 -13.00 -2.65
C MET A 1 -14.21 -11.54 -2.75
N ALA A 2 -15.02 -10.61 -2.23
CA ALA A 2 -14.66 -9.19 -2.31
C ALA A 2 -13.35 -8.98 -1.56
N GLU A 3 -12.30 -8.57 -2.27
CA GLU A 3 -11.00 -8.28 -1.66
C GLU A 3 -11.19 -7.14 -0.66
N ALA A 4 -11.03 -7.44 0.63
CA ALA A 4 -11.28 -6.48 1.70
C ALA A 4 -10.35 -5.27 1.53
N LEU A 5 -10.88 -4.07 1.78
CA LEU A 5 -10.05 -2.86 1.76
C LEU A 5 -8.94 -2.98 2.80
N PRO A 6 -7.71 -2.53 2.49
CA PRO A 6 -6.65 -2.48 3.49
C PRO A 6 -7.10 -1.74 4.74
N GLN A 7 -6.69 -2.23 5.90
CA GLN A 7 -7.04 -1.65 7.20
C GLN A 7 -5.82 -1.01 7.86
N PRO A 8 -6.00 0.00 8.73
CA PRO A 8 -4.93 0.47 9.60
C PRO A 8 -4.23 -0.68 10.33
N GLY A 9 -2.91 -0.69 10.31
CA GLY A 9 -2.06 -1.74 10.86
C GLY A 9 -1.64 -2.81 9.84
N ASP A 10 -2.35 -2.96 8.73
CA ASP A 10 -1.98 -3.92 7.69
C ASP A 10 -0.60 -3.60 7.12
N VAL A 11 0.21 -4.64 6.91
CA VAL A 11 1.47 -4.54 6.17
C VAL A 11 1.22 -5.05 4.76
N LEU A 12 1.55 -4.23 3.77
CA LEU A 12 1.33 -4.49 2.37
C LEU A 12 2.66 -4.52 1.62
N TYR A 13 2.79 -5.43 0.66
CA TYR A 13 3.74 -5.28 -0.41
C TYR A 13 3.09 -4.47 -1.53
N VAL A 14 3.75 -3.37 -1.88
CA VAL A 14 3.35 -2.46 -2.96
C VAL A 14 4.40 -2.59 -4.05
N GLY A 15 3.99 -3.21 -5.16
CA GLY A 15 4.85 -3.39 -6.33
C GLY A 15 4.19 -2.88 -7.62
N GLY A 16 4.79 -3.25 -8.75
CA GLY A 16 4.34 -2.82 -10.08
C GLY A 16 2.87 -3.10 -10.41
N ALA A 17 2.28 -4.15 -9.84
CA ALA A 17 0.87 -4.49 -10.02
C ALA A 17 -0.07 -3.46 -9.36
N ALA A 18 0.40 -2.79 -8.29
CA ALA A 18 -0.35 -1.77 -7.57
C ALA A 18 -0.18 -0.39 -8.22
N SER A 19 1.01 -0.07 -8.73
CA SER A 19 1.26 1.11 -9.56
C SER A 19 2.61 0.98 -10.26
N VAL A 20 2.71 1.53 -11.48
CA VAL A 20 3.95 1.53 -12.29
C VAL A 20 5.12 2.23 -11.58
N GLN A 21 4.84 3.12 -10.63
CA GLN A 21 5.85 3.84 -9.84
C GLN A 21 6.67 2.90 -8.94
N PHE A 22 6.10 1.74 -8.57
CA PHE A 22 6.69 0.78 -7.63
C PHE A 22 7.21 -0.49 -8.33
N GLN A 23 7.61 -0.38 -9.60
CA GLN A 23 8.20 -1.50 -10.35
C GLN A 23 9.65 -1.78 -9.95
N GLY A 24 10.04 -3.06 -9.96
CA GLY A 24 11.40 -3.51 -9.68
C GLY A 24 11.88 -3.11 -8.29
N GLU A 25 13.05 -2.46 -8.25
CA GLU A 25 13.72 -2.01 -7.02
C GLU A 25 12.96 -0.90 -6.27
N ARG A 26 11.92 -0.31 -6.87
CA ARG A 26 11.06 0.71 -6.23
C ARG A 26 9.88 0.11 -5.47
N SER A 27 9.75 -1.22 -5.44
CA SER A 27 8.76 -1.88 -4.61
C SER A 27 9.03 -1.62 -3.13
N LEU A 28 7.98 -1.66 -2.33
CA LEU A 28 8.06 -1.29 -0.93
C LEU A 28 7.14 -2.13 -0.04
N THR A 29 7.61 -2.37 1.18
CA THR A 29 6.80 -2.89 2.27
C THR A 29 6.21 -1.69 3.00
N PHE A 30 4.88 -1.66 3.17
CA PHE A 30 4.16 -0.48 3.62
C PHE A 30 3.17 -0.81 4.72
N ARG A 31 3.32 -0.17 5.88
CA ARG A 31 2.35 -0.30 6.98
C ARG A 31 1.29 0.78 6.87
N VAL A 32 0.04 0.37 6.73
CA VAL A 32 -1.12 1.26 6.60
C VAL A 32 -1.39 1.98 7.92
N ILE A 33 -1.54 3.29 7.87
CA ILE A 33 -2.05 4.12 8.97
C ILE A 33 -3.51 4.49 8.71
N ARG A 34 -3.81 4.88 7.47
CA ARG A 34 -5.15 5.31 7.06
C ARG A 34 -5.37 5.05 5.58
N VAL A 35 -6.56 4.59 5.23
CA VAL A 35 -7.06 4.58 3.84
C VAL A 35 -8.04 5.73 3.68
N ASP A 36 -7.90 6.53 2.63
CA ASP A 36 -8.87 7.58 2.35
C ASP A 36 -10.22 6.96 1.93
N PRO A 37 -11.34 7.34 2.56
CA PRO A 37 -12.64 6.76 2.26
C PRO A 37 -13.21 7.22 0.90
N ARG A 38 -12.63 8.25 0.28
CA ARG A 38 -13.10 8.77 -1.01
C ARG A 38 -12.60 7.88 -2.15
N ILE A 39 -13.51 7.16 -2.78
CA ILE A 39 -13.24 6.42 -4.02
C ILE A 39 -13.21 7.46 -5.16
N THR A 40 -12.02 7.90 -5.55
CA THR A 40 -11.85 8.84 -6.67
C THR A 40 -11.95 8.12 -8.02
N TYR A 41 -11.40 6.91 -8.11
CA TYR A 41 -11.47 6.04 -9.27
C TYR A 41 -11.71 4.61 -8.81
N ASP A 42 -12.55 3.86 -9.53
CA ASP A 42 -12.88 2.49 -9.14
C ASP A 42 -11.62 1.61 -9.06
N GLY A 43 -11.49 0.87 -7.96
CA GLY A 43 -10.33 0.04 -7.67
C GLY A 43 -9.05 0.76 -7.24
N TRP A 44 -9.00 2.11 -7.21
CA TRP A 44 -7.84 2.87 -6.73
C TRP A 44 -8.06 3.47 -5.35
N LEU A 45 -6.97 3.56 -4.59
CA LEU A 45 -6.97 3.95 -3.19
C LEU A 45 -5.84 4.95 -2.90
N TRP A 46 -6.16 5.95 -2.09
CA TRP A 46 -5.15 6.74 -1.38
C TRP A 46 -4.85 6.10 -0.03
N ILE A 47 -3.59 5.79 0.22
CA ILE A 47 -3.14 5.14 1.47
C ILE A 47 -2.04 5.99 2.10
N ASP A 48 -2.24 6.38 3.34
CA ASP A 48 -1.23 7.00 4.21
C ASP A 48 -0.61 5.91 5.09
N GLY A 49 0.70 5.88 5.18
CA GLY A 49 1.42 4.81 5.86
C GLY A 49 2.91 5.02 5.95
N TYR A 50 3.58 4.04 6.53
CA TYR A 50 5.03 4.01 6.68
C TYR A 50 5.67 3.01 5.72
N VAL A 51 6.71 3.44 5.01
CA VAL A 51 7.65 2.53 4.36
C VAL A 51 8.42 1.80 5.45
N LEU A 52 8.49 0.48 5.35
CA LEU A 52 9.24 -0.36 6.26
C LEU A 52 10.61 -0.72 5.68
N GLY A 53 11.64 -0.57 6.49
CA GLY A 53 12.97 -1.07 6.20
C GLY A 53 13.05 -2.61 6.29
N PRO A 54 14.20 -3.21 5.94
CA PRO A 54 14.40 -4.66 6.04
C PRO A 54 14.23 -5.23 7.45
N ALA A 55 14.44 -4.41 8.49
CA ALA A 55 14.24 -4.80 9.88
C ALA A 55 12.78 -4.60 10.37
N GLY A 56 11.88 -4.12 9.49
CA GLY A 56 10.47 -3.85 9.82
C GLY A 56 10.23 -2.53 10.56
N ASP A 57 11.27 -1.70 10.70
CA ASP A 57 11.21 -0.35 11.24
C ASP A 57 10.61 0.64 10.24
N ALA A 58 9.89 1.64 10.76
CA ALA A 58 9.31 2.70 9.93
C ALA A 58 10.40 3.70 9.54
N THR A 59 10.76 3.72 8.27
CA THR A 59 11.85 4.58 7.76
C THR A 59 11.33 5.91 7.22
N GLU A 60 10.13 5.91 6.64
CA GLU A 60 9.53 7.11 6.04
C GLU A 60 8.01 7.05 6.06
N ARG A 61 7.33 8.19 6.26
CA ARG A 61 5.88 8.30 6.07
C ARG A 61 5.56 8.83 4.69
N ARG A 62 4.67 8.15 3.96
CA ARG A 62 4.23 8.54 2.61
C ARG A 62 2.72 8.43 2.46
N VAL A 63 2.20 9.19 1.51
CA VAL A 63 0.84 9.00 0.99
C VAL A 63 0.97 8.53 -0.45
N ILE A 64 0.39 7.37 -0.77
CA ILE A 64 0.50 6.72 -2.08
C ILE A 64 -0.87 6.54 -2.73
N PHE A 65 -0.91 6.58 -4.06
CA PHE A 65 -2.08 6.29 -4.88
C PHE A 65 -1.86 4.99 -5.65
N VAL A 66 -2.64 3.96 -5.33
CA VAL A 66 -2.39 2.58 -5.78
C VAL A 66 -3.68 1.85 -6.13
N ARG A 67 -3.56 0.86 -6.99
CA ARG A 67 -4.64 -0.02 -7.40
C ARG A 67 -4.76 -1.20 -6.42
N ARG A 68 -5.96 -1.40 -5.87
CA ARG A 68 -6.24 -2.39 -4.81
C ARG A 68 -5.83 -3.81 -5.20
N GLU A 69 -6.17 -4.24 -6.40
CA GLU A 69 -5.88 -5.60 -6.90
C GLU A 69 -4.38 -5.93 -7.00
N GLY A 70 -3.52 -4.92 -6.99
CA GLY A 70 -2.08 -5.11 -7.01
C GLY A 70 -1.43 -5.18 -5.63
N LEU A 71 -2.20 -4.94 -4.56
CA LEU A 71 -1.70 -4.95 -3.18
C LEU A 71 -1.68 -6.38 -2.64
N GLN A 72 -0.59 -6.74 -1.98
CA GLN A 72 -0.46 -8.05 -1.36
C GLN A 72 -0.24 -7.89 0.14
N LYS A 73 -1.13 -8.47 0.97
CA LYS A 73 -0.97 -8.44 2.41
C LYS A 73 0.18 -9.34 2.84
N ARG A 74 1.06 -8.83 3.70
CA ARG A 74 2.14 -9.56 4.35
C ARG A 74 1.70 -10.00 5.76
N PRO A 75 2.19 -11.15 6.25
CA PRO A 75 1.99 -11.56 7.64
C PRO A 75 2.71 -10.62 8.61
#